data_AF-A0A6I0K5B0-F1
#
_entry.id   AF-A0A6I0K5B0-F1
#
_cell.length_a   1.000
_cell.length_b   1.000
_cell.length_c   1.000
_cell.angle_alpha   90.00
_cell.angle_beta   90.00
_cell.angle_gamma   90.00
#
_symmetry.space_group_name_H-M   'P 1'
#
loop_
_entity.id
_entity.type
_entity.pdbx_description
1 polymer ?
#
loop_
_entity_poly.entity_id
_entity_poly.type
_entity_poly.pdbx_seq_one_letter_code
_entity_poly.pdbx_strand_id
1 'polypeptide(L)'
;IYNGQLTLKYPDTDTIYCYDDATNQLLPQYAIFTDEEKGDYEATHLWFKDRKAFDYFSIFSYYPTKDFIYLVGSKGEEVYTYCYNKKDGSVRLQKRQSAITERDVPWFSFPLRQMKRDFVLDNDLGGGDFTVDSRSSGKYWVDILEPGGDENWIDIDQIKSSTVIDESKKKELIRVLESATEDSNPILMIATLK
;
A
#
# COMPACT_ATOMS: atom_id res chain seq x y z
N ILE A 1 3.26 13.27 -7.97
CA ILE A 1 2.44 14.41 -8.42
C ILE A 1 0.98 13.98 -8.40
N TYR A 2 0.09 14.72 -7.74
CA TYR A 2 -1.35 14.52 -7.80
C TYR A 2 -1.96 15.86 -8.22
N ASN A 3 -2.79 15.87 -9.27
CA ASN A 3 -3.43 17.10 -9.78
C ASN A 3 -2.44 18.25 -10.06
N GLY A 4 -1.27 17.95 -10.64
CA GLY A 4 -0.21 18.94 -10.90
C GLY A 4 0.57 19.42 -9.67
N GLN A 5 0.18 18.99 -8.46
CA GLN A 5 0.86 19.35 -7.22
C GLN A 5 1.89 18.26 -6.85
N LEU A 6 3.11 18.68 -6.54
CA LEU A 6 4.14 17.82 -5.98
C LEU A 6 4.02 17.81 -4.46
N THR A 7 3.64 16.67 -3.90
CA THR A 7 3.63 16.43 -2.44
C THR A 7 4.57 15.30 -2.10
N LEU A 8 5.23 15.39 -0.95
CA LEU A 8 6.19 14.39 -0.49
C LEU A 8 6.15 14.22 1.03
N LYS A 9 6.50 13.01 1.47
CA LYS A 9 6.71 12.65 2.88
C LYS A 9 8.13 12.09 2.99
N TYR A 10 8.93 12.62 3.91
CA TYR A 10 10.23 12.03 4.21
C TYR A 10 10.08 10.80 5.14
N PRO A 11 10.98 9.80 5.04
CA PRO A 11 11.07 8.73 6.03
C PRO A 11 11.12 9.29 7.44
N ASP A 12 10.42 8.64 8.38
CA ASP A 12 10.33 8.97 9.82
C ASP A 12 9.89 10.38 10.23
N THR A 13 9.66 11.28 9.29
CA THR A 13 9.02 12.57 9.56
C THR A 13 7.50 12.41 9.66
N ASP A 14 6.93 13.18 10.57
CA ASP A 14 5.48 13.30 10.81
C ASP A 14 4.85 14.44 10.00
N THR A 15 5.39 14.73 8.83
CA THR A 15 4.93 15.86 8.03
C THR A 15 4.87 15.50 6.56
N ILE A 16 3.75 15.84 5.94
CA ILE A 16 3.57 15.81 4.50
C ILE A 16 3.73 17.24 3.99
N TYR A 17 4.62 17.42 3.03
CA TYR A 17 4.94 18.70 2.44
C TYR A 17 4.32 18.82 1.05
N CYS A 18 3.94 20.04 0.71
CA CYS A 18 3.66 20.46 -0.66
C CYS A 18 4.81 21.32 -1.16
N TYR A 19 5.29 21.05 -2.37
CA TYR A 19 6.17 21.96 -3.09
C TYR A 19 5.36 23.12 -3.65
N ASP A 20 5.72 24.34 -3.28
CA ASP A 20 5.21 25.57 -3.86
C ASP A 20 6.18 26.08 -4.92
N ASP A 21 5.74 26.05 -6.18
CA ASP A 21 6.53 26.45 -7.35
C ASP A 21 6.79 27.97 -7.37
N ALA A 22 5.90 28.77 -6.79
CA ALA A 22 6.05 30.22 -6.78
C ALA A 22 7.20 30.68 -5.87
N THR A 23 7.39 30.00 -4.74
CA THR A 23 8.43 30.32 -3.76
C THR A 23 9.63 29.37 -3.81
N ASN A 24 9.54 28.25 -4.54
CA ASN A 24 10.49 27.14 -4.53
C ASN A 24 10.71 26.57 -3.12
N GLN A 25 9.64 26.47 -2.31
CA GLN A 25 9.71 26.00 -0.93
C GLN A 25 8.84 24.77 -0.69
N LEU A 26 9.22 23.99 0.33
CA LEU A 26 8.39 22.92 0.88
C LEU A 26 7.55 23.47 2.02
N LEU A 27 6.25 23.57 1.79
CA LEU A 27 5.29 24.04 2.77
C LEU A 27 4.68 22.83 3.50
N PRO A 28 4.69 22.82 4.85
CA PRO A 28 4.03 21.76 5.60
C PRO A 28 2.52 21.82 5.36
N GLN A 29 1.93 20.70 4.94
CA GLN A 29 0.50 20.62 4.60
C GLN A 29 -0.29 19.81 5.63
N TYR A 30 0.31 18.72 6.13
CA TYR A 30 -0.29 17.86 7.15
C TYR A 30 0.74 17.44 8.18
N ALA A 31 0.30 17.29 9.42
CA ALA A 31 1.07 16.67 10.49
C ALA A 31 0.45 15.30 10.85
N ILE A 32 1.30 14.30 11.08
CA ILE A 32 0.89 12.93 11.41
C ILE A 32 1.12 12.72 12.90
N PHE A 33 0.07 12.36 13.63
CA PHE A 33 0.16 12.03 15.04
C PHE A 33 -0.32 10.60 15.23
N THR A 34 0.48 9.82 15.95
CA THR A 34 0.20 8.42 16.27
C THR A 34 0.56 8.18 17.73
N ASP A 35 -0.23 7.36 18.41
CA ASP A 35 0.09 6.88 19.77
C ASP A 35 1.09 5.71 19.73
N GLU A 36 1.53 5.31 18.53
CA GLU A 36 2.49 4.23 18.34
C GLU A 36 3.93 4.68 18.68
N GLU A 37 4.64 3.79 19.37
CA GLU A 37 6.07 3.97 19.65
C GLU A 37 6.88 3.87 18.35
N LYS A 38 7.63 4.94 18.07
CA LYS A 38 8.59 5.00 16.98
C LYS A 38 9.93 4.43 17.43
N GLY A 39 10.57 3.72 16.51
CA GLY A 39 11.89 3.16 16.74
C GLY A 39 12.98 4.20 16.63
N ASP A 40 14.13 3.86 17.18
CA ASP A 40 15.35 4.62 16.95
C ASP A 40 15.64 4.70 15.44
N TYR A 41 16.01 5.89 14.97
CA TYR A 41 16.22 6.16 13.55
C TYR A 41 17.34 5.29 12.99
N GLU A 42 18.46 5.15 13.71
CA GLU A 42 19.60 4.36 13.26
C GLU A 42 19.19 2.90 13.11
N ALA A 43 18.48 2.34 14.10
CA ALA A 43 18.02 0.94 14.06
C ALA A 43 17.01 0.66 12.91
N THR A 44 16.07 1.57 12.66
CA THR A 44 14.99 1.39 11.67
C THR A 44 15.42 1.69 10.23
N HIS A 45 16.54 2.40 10.02
CA HIS A 45 17.03 2.81 8.70
C HIS A 45 18.17 1.93 8.16
N LEU A 46 18.64 0.96 8.93
CA LEU A 46 19.63 0.00 8.44
C LEU A 46 19.07 -0.84 7.28
N TRP A 47 19.95 -1.18 6.34
CA TRP A 47 19.62 -2.16 5.30
C TRP A 47 19.51 -3.56 5.89
N PHE A 48 20.44 -3.92 6.77
CA PHE A 48 20.39 -5.15 7.56
C PHE A 48 19.89 -4.83 8.97
N LYS A 49 18.65 -5.22 9.22
CA LYS A 49 17.93 -4.88 10.44
C LYS A 49 17.97 -6.02 11.43
N ASP A 50 18.15 -5.69 12.70
CA ASP A 50 17.77 -6.57 13.78
C ASP A 50 16.26 -6.82 13.75
N ARG A 51 15.83 -8.00 14.20
CA ARG A 51 14.41 -8.36 14.24
C ARG A 51 13.58 -7.34 15.03
N LYS A 52 14.14 -6.84 16.15
CA LYS A 52 13.49 -5.83 17.00
C LYS A 52 13.20 -4.52 16.29
N ALA A 53 13.94 -4.17 15.22
CA ALA A 53 13.68 -2.96 14.47
C ALA A 53 12.31 -2.98 13.76
N PHE A 54 11.74 -4.17 13.53
CA PHE A 54 10.41 -4.32 12.97
C PHE A 54 9.30 -4.13 13.99
N ASP A 55 9.57 -4.25 15.29
CA ASP A 55 8.56 -4.13 16.36
C ASP A 55 8.14 -2.68 16.60
N TYR A 56 8.86 -1.73 16.02
CA TYR A 56 8.53 -0.31 16.04
C TYR A 56 7.59 0.07 14.90
N PHE A 57 6.73 1.05 15.15
CA PHE A 57 5.87 1.58 14.11
C PHE A 57 6.66 2.46 13.14
N SER A 58 6.52 2.17 11.85
CA SER A 58 7.12 2.95 10.77
C SER A 58 6.14 3.13 9.62
N ILE A 59 6.19 4.28 8.96
CA ILE A 59 5.39 4.58 7.75
C ILE A 59 6.30 4.50 6.53
N PHE A 60 5.97 3.60 5.61
CA PHE A 60 6.79 3.27 4.44
C PHE A 60 6.30 3.97 3.17
N SER A 61 4.98 4.13 3.04
CA SER A 61 4.40 4.66 1.81
C SER A 61 3.31 5.68 2.08
N TYR A 62 3.20 6.64 1.16
CA TYR A 62 2.24 7.73 1.18
C TYR A 62 1.58 7.88 -0.19
N TYR A 63 0.26 8.02 -0.17
CA TYR A 63 -0.62 7.85 -1.32
C TYR A 63 -1.75 8.88 -1.28
N PRO A 64 -1.57 10.07 -1.89
CA PRO A 64 -2.62 11.07 -1.98
C PRO A 64 -3.62 10.76 -3.10
N THR A 65 -4.92 10.89 -2.81
CA THR A 65 -6.00 10.96 -3.81
C THR A 65 -6.65 12.35 -3.79
N LYS A 66 -7.82 12.52 -4.42
CA LYS A 66 -8.58 13.77 -4.32
C LYS A 66 -9.09 13.95 -2.89
N ASP A 67 -9.85 12.97 -2.44
CA ASP A 67 -10.66 13.03 -1.23
C ASP A 67 -9.95 12.41 -0.02
N PHE A 68 -8.92 11.58 -0.26
CA PHE A 68 -8.24 10.82 0.79
C PHE A 68 -6.71 10.96 0.78
N ILE A 69 -6.09 10.63 1.91
CA ILE A 69 -4.66 10.34 2.04
C ILE A 69 -4.55 8.94 2.62
N TYR A 70 -3.81 8.08 1.93
CA TYR A 70 -3.45 6.76 2.45
C TYR A 70 -2.01 6.77 2.95
N LEU A 71 -1.81 6.20 4.15
CA LEU A 71 -0.49 5.94 4.73
C LEU A 71 -0.37 4.45 5.00
N VAL A 72 0.71 3.85 4.50
CA VAL A 72 1.01 2.43 4.74
C VAL A 72 2.19 2.35 5.68
N GLY A 73 1.97 1.73 6.82
CA GLY A 73 2.96 1.47 7.84
C GLY A 73 3.02 -0.01 8.22
N SER A 74 3.95 -0.35 9.11
CA SER A 74 3.98 -1.67 9.74
C SER A 74 4.47 -1.57 11.17
N LYS A 75 4.09 -2.55 11.98
CA LYS A 75 4.60 -2.79 13.33
C LYS A 75 4.56 -4.30 13.61
N GLY A 76 5.69 -4.87 13.99
CA GLY A 76 5.89 -6.30 14.06
C GLY A 76 5.61 -6.95 12.70
N GLU A 77 4.75 -7.97 12.69
CA GLU A 77 4.29 -8.67 11.49
C GLU A 77 2.95 -8.17 10.97
N GLU A 78 2.50 -6.98 11.40
CA GLU A 78 1.26 -6.37 10.92
C GLU A 78 1.55 -5.18 10.00
N VAL A 79 0.83 -5.11 8.88
CA VAL A 79 0.77 -3.96 7.97
C VAL A 79 -0.46 -3.12 8.31
N TYR A 80 -0.28 -1.82 8.42
CA TYR A 80 -1.30 -0.83 8.78
C TYR A 80 -1.57 0.07 7.58
N THR A 81 -2.82 0.13 7.14
CA THR A 81 -3.29 1.07 6.12
C THR A 81 -4.21 2.08 6.77
N TYR A 82 -3.72 3.31 6.93
CA TYR A 82 -4.54 4.44 7.38
C TYR A 82 -5.14 5.16 6.18
N CYS A 83 -6.42 5.48 6.25
CA CYS A 83 -7.14 6.28 5.26
C CYS A 83 -7.70 7.53 5.96
N TYR A 84 -7.07 8.67 5.72
CA TYR A 84 -7.51 9.98 6.18
C TYR A 84 -8.44 10.62 5.15
N ASN A 85 -9.62 11.05 5.58
CA ASN A 85 -10.59 11.76 4.77
C ASN A 85 -10.34 13.26 4.86
N LYS A 86 -10.01 13.91 3.73
CA LYS A 86 -9.68 15.33 3.70
C LYS A 86 -10.88 16.24 3.93
N LYS A 87 -12.10 15.74 3.75
CA LYS A 87 -13.33 16.54 3.87
C LYS A 87 -13.74 16.75 5.32
N ASP A 88 -13.70 15.70 6.12
CA ASP A 88 -14.20 15.71 7.51
C ASP A 88 -13.11 15.42 8.56
N GLY A 89 -11.89 15.08 8.12
CA GLY A 89 -10.77 14.79 9.00
C GLY A 89 -10.81 13.41 9.66
N SER A 90 -11.78 12.56 9.32
CA SER A 90 -11.89 11.21 9.87
C SER A 90 -10.75 10.31 9.40
N VAL A 91 -10.36 9.36 10.25
CA VAL A 91 -9.33 8.36 9.95
C VAL A 91 -9.94 6.97 10.09
N ARG A 92 -9.75 6.15 9.05
CA ARG A 92 -10.04 4.71 9.09
C ARG A 92 -8.72 3.93 9.10
N LEU A 93 -8.71 2.79 9.77
CA LEU A 93 -7.56 1.90 9.84
C LEU A 93 -7.95 0.51 9.38
N GLN A 94 -7.14 -0.07 8.48
CA GLN A 94 -7.16 -1.48 8.14
C GLN A 94 -5.83 -2.11 8.55
N LYS A 95 -5.90 -3.31 9.15
CA LYS A 95 -4.74 -4.10 9.52
C LYS A 95 -4.69 -5.38 8.70
N ARG A 96 -3.50 -5.80 8.29
CA ARG A 96 -3.26 -7.04 7.55
C ARG A 96 -2.05 -7.75 8.12
N GLN A 97 -2.16 -9.06 8.33
CA GLN A 97 -1.01 -9.87 8.73
C GLN A 97 -0.04 -9.98 7.55
N SER A 98 1.25 -9.91 7.85
CA SER A 98 2.36 -10.19 6.96
C SER A 98 3.36 -11.09 7.69
N ALA A 99 4.49 -11.38 7.07
CA ALA A 99 5.55 -12.17 7.66
C ALA A 99 6.88 -11.46 7.44
N ILE A 100 7.74 -11.52 8.46
CA ILE A 100 9.12 -11.10 8.29
C ILE A 100 9.92 -12.32 7.84
N THR A 101 10.44 -12.24 6.63
CA THR A 101 11.26 -13.29 6.03
C THR A 101 12.74 -13.03 6.27
N GLU A 102 13.50 -14.11 6.36
CA GLU A 102 14.95 -14.06 6.52
C GLU A 102 15.62 -14.73 5.33
N ARG A 103 16.65 -14.09 4.77
CA ARG A 103 17.45 -14.63 3.68
C ARG A 103 18.93 -14.53 4.03
N ASP A 104 19.60 -15.67 4.07
CA ASP A 104 21.06 -15.71 4.23
C ASP A 104 21.74 -15.07 3.02
N VAL A 105 22.78 -14.27 3.28
CA VAL A 105 23.58 -13.61 2.26
C VAL A 105 25.06 -13.98 2.46
N PRO A 106 25.76 -14.50 1.43
CA PRO A 106 27.09 -15.10 1.62
C PRO A 106 28.17 -14.20 2.23
N TRP A 107 28.03 -12.87 2.12
CA TRP A 107 29.04 -11.91 2.55
C TRP A 107 28.75 -11.24 3.91
N PHE A 108 27.65 -11.58 4.59
CA PHE A 108 27.32 -11.04 5.91
C PHE A 108 27.11 -12.17 6.93
N SER A 109 27.43 -11.90 8.20
CA SER A 109 27.29 -12.86 9.30
C SER A 109 25.88 -12.90 9.91
N PHE A 110 24.95 -12.09 9.40
CA PHE A 110 23.54 -12.05 9.82
C PHE A 110 22.63 -12.03 8.59
N PRO A 111 21.42 -12.61 8.68
CA PRO A 111 20.52 -12.70 7.55
C PRO A 111 19.95 -11.33 7.17
N LEU A 112 19.64 -11.17 5.89
CA LEU A 112 18.82 -10.08 5.42
C LEU A 112 17.37 -10.33 5.85
N ARG A 113 16.80 -9.42 6.63
CA ARG A 113 15.40 -9.48 7.06
C ARG A 113 14.56 -8.54 6.24
N GLN A 114 13.43 -9.02 5.73
CA GLN A 114 12.51 -8.24 4.91
C GLN A 114 11.07 -8.50 5.35
N MET A 115 10.18 -7.58 5.01
CA MET A 115 8.75 -7.72 5.25
C MET A 115 8.04 -7.14 4.04
N LYS A 116 7.10 -7.90 3.48
CA LYS A 116 6.20 -7.42 2.42
C LYS A 116 5.17 -6.48 3.06
N ARG A 117 4.98 -5.29 2.47
CA ARG A 117 4.15 -4.21 3.02
C ARG A 117 3.26 -3.61 1.95
N ASP A 118 2.66 -4.46 1.11
CA ASP A 118 1.89 -3.96 -0.03
C ASP A 118 0.70 -3.16 0.46
N PHE A 119 0.39 -2.12 -0.32
CA PHE A 119 -0.81 -1.36 -0.14
C PHE A 119 -1.98 -2.11 -0.78
N VAL A 120 -2.83 -2.72 0.05
CA VAL A 120 -4.00 -3.45 -0.42
C VAL A 120 -5.27 -2.75 0.03
N LEU A 121 -6.24 -2.67 -0.89
CA LEU A 121 -7.57 -2.14 -0.69
C LEU A 121 -8.60 -3.24 -0.90
N ASP A 122 -9.73 -3.15 -0.20
CA ASP A 122 -10.90 -3.98 -0.47
C ASP A 122 -11.61 -3.47 -1.74
N ASN A 123 -11.76 -4.33 -2.74
CA ASN A 123 -12.50 -4.02 -3.97
C ASN A 123 -14.00 -4.19 -3.74
N ASP A 124 -14.62 -3.20 -3.10
CA ASP A 124 -16.06 -3.16 -2.85
C ASP A 124 -16.93 -3.13 -4.12
N LEU A 125 -16.34 -2.78 -5.27
CA LEU A 125 -17.05 -2.71 -6.56
C LEU A 125 -17.28 -4.08 -7.19
N GLY A 126 -16.22 -4.88 -7.31
CA GLY A 126 -16.23 -6.17 -8.02
C GLY A 126 -15.84 -7.39 -7.17
N GLY A 127 -15.39 -7.16 -5.94
CA GLY A 127 -14.94 -8.17 -4.99
C GLY A 127 -13.43 -8.44 -5.06
N GLY A 128 -12.90 -9.02 -3.99
CA GLY A 128 -11.49 -9.41 -3.86
C GLY A 128 -10.58 -8.28 -3.35
N ASP A 129 -9.31 -8.61 -3.18
CA ASP A 129 -8.28 -7.66 -2.83
C ASP A 129 -7.83 -6.88 -4.07
N PHE A 130 -7.41 -5.62 -3.86
CA PHE A 130 -6.77 -4.78 -4.87
C PHE A 130 -5.40 -4.32 -4.38
N THR A 131 -4.33 -4.90 -4.91
CA THR A 131 -2.95 -4.55 -4.57
C THR A 131 -2.49 -3.39 -5.44
N VAL A 132 -2.00 -2.31 -4.82
CA VAL A 132 -1.50 -1.15 -5.57
C VAL A 132 -0.05 -1.36 -5.98
N ASP A 133 0.15 -1.95 -7.15
CA ASP A 133 1.49 -2.14 -7.75
C ASP A 133 2.00 -0.88 -8.46
N SER A 134 1.11 -0.17 -9.13
CA SER A 134 1.46 1.03 -9.87
C SER A 134 0.40 2.11 -9.77
N ARG A 135 0.85 3.36 -9.92
CA ARG A 135 -0.04 4.50 -9.99
C ARG A 135 0.49 5.54 -10.96
N SER A 136 -0.42 6.10 -11.73
CA SER A 136 -0.16 7.34 -12.46
C SER A 136 -0.14 8.54 -11.49
N SER A 137 -0.03 9.76 -12.03
CA SER A 137 -0.06 11.02 -11.25
C SER A 137 -1.44 11.32 -10.61
N GLY A 138 -1.99 10.35 -9.87
CA GLY A 138 -3.21 10.43 -9.08
C GLY A 138 -4.48 9.88 -9.72
N LYS A 139 -4.47 9.59 -11.02
CA LYS A 139 -5.71 9.27 -11.76
C LYS A 139 -6.04 7.78 -11.74
N TYR A 140 -5.08 6.97 -12.14
CA TYR A 140 -5.20 5.53 -12.28
C TYR A 140 -4.28 4.82 -11.30
N TRP A 141 -4.85 3.83 -10.64
CA TRP A 141 -4.23 2.86 -9.74
C TRP A 141 -4.31 1.52 -10.45
N VAL A 142 -3.23 0.76 -10.41
CA VAL A 142 -3.10 -0.49 -11.17
C VAL A 142 -2.68 -1.60 -10.23
N ASP A 143 -3.44 -2.67 -10.27
CA ASP A 143 -3.12 -3.97 -9.71
C ASP A 143 -2.77 -4.92 -10.86
N ILE A 144 -1.64 -5.61 -10.74
CA ILE A 144 -1.07 -6.49 -11.74
C ILE A 144 -1.22 -7.92 -11.24
N LEU A 145 -2.20 -8.64 -11.80
CA LEU A 145 -2.47 -10.02 -11.45
C LEU A 145 -1.70 -10.93 -12.41
N GLU A 146 -0.74 -11.68 -11.87
CA GLU A 146 0.04 -12.67 -12.60
C GLU A 146 -0.66 -14.03 -12.55
N PRO A 147 -1.18 -14.56 -13.67
CA PRO A 147 -1.82 -15.87 -13.70
C PRO A 147 -0.88 -16.98 -13.22
N GLY A 148 -1.32 -17.78 -12.24
CA GLY A 148 -0.51 -18.84 -11.65
C GLY A 148 0.58 -18.35 -10.67
N GLY A 149 0.64 -17.06 -10.36
CA GLY A 149 1.54 -16.52 -9.36
C GLY A 149 1.02 -16.76 -7.94
N ASP A 150 1.88 -17.26 -7.05
CA ASP A 150 1.52 -17.54 -5.65
C ASP A 150 1.25 -16.28 -4.82
N GLU A 151 1.73 -15.10 -5.25
CA GLU A 151 1.81 -13.92 -4.40
C GLU A 151 0.73 -12.85 -4.59
N ASN A 152 0.10 -12.75 -5.76
CA ASN A 152 -0.88 -11.69 -6.07
C ASN A 152 -2.07 -12.19 -6.91
N TRP A 153 -2.31 -13.50 -6.96
CA TRP A 153 -3.50 -14.04 -7.63
C TRP A 153 -4.72 -13.96 -6.71
N ILE A 154 -5.81 -13.38 -7.21
CA ILE A 154 -7.03 -13.21 -6.40
C ILE A 154 -7.76 -14.56 -6.27
N ASP A 155 -8.20 -14.85 -5.04
CA ASP A 155 -9.10 -15.98 -4.78
C ASP A 155 -10.47 -15.75 -5.43
N ILE A 156 -10.74 -16.48 -6.52
CA ILE A 156 -11.99 -16.39 -7.28
C ILE A 156 -13.20 -16.82 -6.42
N ASP A 157 -13.03 -17.77 -5.51
CA ASP A 157 -14.12 -18.24 -4.64
C ASP A 157 -14.44 -17.21 -3.55
N GLN A 158 -13.42 -16.48 -3.07
CA GLN A 158 -13.64 -15.29 -2.24
C GLN A 158 -14.44 -14.22 -3.00
N ILE A 159 -14.11 -13.93 -4.27
CA ILE A 159 -14.89 -12.98 -5.08
C ILE A 159 -16.34 -13.48 -5.23
N LYS A 160 -16.56 -14.75 -5.59
CA LYS A 160 -17.90 -15.33 -5.78
C LYS A 160 -18.79 -15.18 -4.54
N SER A 161 -18.22 -15.35 -3.35
CA SER A 161 -18.93 -15.24 -2.07
C SER A 161 -19.11 -13.80 -1.54
N SER A 162 -18.33 -12.84 -2.06
CA SER A 162 -18.40 -11.44 -1.63
C SER A 162 -19.72 -10.75 -2.01
N THR A 163 -20.18 -9.82 -1.17
CA THR A 163 -21.25 -8.88 -1.51
C THR A 163 -20.62 -7.61 -2.05
N VAL A 164 -21.01 -7.19 -3.25
CA VAL A 164 -20.37 -6.07 -3.97
C VAL A 164 -21.39 -5.00 -4.35
N ILE A 165 -20.90 -3.81 -4.66
CA ILE A 165 -21.72 -2.70 -5.15
C ILE A 165 -22.23 -2.98 -6.57
N ASP A 166 -21.41 -3.61 -7.43
CA ASP A 166 -21.74 -3.87 -8.84
C ASP A 166 -21.58 -5.35 -9.20
N GLU A 167 -22.69 -6.09 -9.10
CA GLU A 167 -22.77 -7.50 -9.47
C GLU A 167 -22.43 -7.78 -10.95
N SER A 168 -22.62 -6.81 -11.85
CA SER A 168 -22.20 -6.97 -13.23
C SER A 168 -20.69 -6.95 -13.36
N LYS A 169 -20.02 -6.04 -12.63
CA LYS A 169 -18.55 -5.93 -12.60
C LYS A 169 -17.91 -7.15 -11.93
N LYS A 170 -18.51 -7.67 -10.87
CA LYS A 170 -18.10 -8.94 -10.26
C LYS A 170 -18.14 -10.10 -11.26
N LYS A 171 -19.24 -10.25 -12.02
CA LYS A 171 -19.35 -11.29 -13.05
C LYS A 171 -18.33 -11.12 -14.18
N GLU A 172 -18.08 -9.88 -14.60
CA GLU A 172 -17.05 -9.55 -15.58
C GLU A 172 -15.65 -9.95 -15.09
N LEU A 173 -15.31 -9.57 -13.85
CA LEU A 173 -14.02 -9.91 -13.22
C LEU A 173 -13.82 -11.42 -13.11
N ILE A 174 -14.81 -12.14 -12.55
CA ILE A 174 -14.75 -13.61 -12.44
C ILE A 174 -14.51 -14.25 -13.80
N ARG A 175 -15.24 -13.82 -14.84
CA ARG A 175 -15.09 -14.37 -16.19
C ARG A 175 -13.68 -14.15 -16.76
N VAL A 176 -13.08 -12.98 -16.52
CA VAL A 176 -11.71 -12.69 -16.96
C VAL A 176 -10.71 -13.59 -16.23
N LEU A 177 -10.82 -13.69 -14.90
CA LEU A 177 -9.93 -14.51 -14.08
C LEU A 177 -10.03 -16.00 -14.43
N GLU A 178 -11.24 -16.53 -14.61
CA GLU A 178 -11.47 -17.96 -14.98
C GLU A 178 -11.01 -18.30 -16.41
N SER A 179 -10.86 -17.29 -17.28
CA SER A 179 -10.38 -17.49 -18.65
C SER A 179 -8.85 -17.51 -18.78
N ALA A 180 -8.14 -17.08 -17.74
CA ALA A 180 -6.68 -17.02 -17.74
C ALA A 180 -6.07 -18.37 -17.37
N THR A 181 -4.94 -18.68 -18.00
CA THR A 181 -4.09 -19.84 -17.73
C THR A 181 -2.73 -19.38 -17.20
N GLU A 182 -1.93 -20.28 -16.64
CA GLU A 182 -0.57 -19.97 -16.15
C GLU A 182 0.34 -19.34 -17.23
N ASP A 183 0.11 -19.65 -18.51
CA ASP A 183 0.86 -19.06 -19.64
C ASP A 183 0.28 -17.72 -20.13
N SER A 184 -0.80 -17.24 -19.53
CA SER A 184 -1.44 -15.98 -19.94
C SER A 184 -0.61 -14.78 -19.50
N ASN A 185 -0.68 -13.70 -20.27
CA ASN A 185 -0.09 -12.42 -19.87
C ASN A 185 -0.77 -11.88 -18.60
N PRO A 186 -0.08 -10.99 -17.84
CA PRO A 186 -0.64 -10.36 -16.66
C PRO A 186 -1.96 -9.65 -16.95
N ILE A 187 -2.91 -9.76 -16.04
CA ILE A 187 -4.18 -9.04 -16.09
C ILE A 187 -4.00 -7.71 -15.33
N LEU A 188 -4.35 -6.61 -15.98
CA LEU A 188 -4.29 -5.28 -15.38
C LEU A 188 -5.67 -4.85 -14.89
N MET A 189 -5.84 -4.76 -13.57
CA MET A 189 -6.99 -4.12 -12.97
C MET A 189 -6.70 -2.64 -12.76
N ILE A 190 -7.47 -1.77 -13.41
CA ILE A 190 -7.26 -0.32 -13.37
C ILE A 190 -8.43 0.35 -12.65
N ALA A 191 -8.13 0.98 -11.51
CA ALA A 191 -9.10 1.72 -10.71
C ALA A 191 -8.83 3.23 -10.73
N THR A 192 -9.91 4.01 -10.59
CA THR A 192 -9.83 5.43 -10.25
C THR A 192 -10.42 5.59 -8.86
N LEU A 193 -9.57 5.81 -7.86
CA LEU A 193 -10.03 6.12 -6.51
C LEU A 193 -10.64 7.52 -6.52
N LYS A 194 -11.87 7.65 -5.98
CA LYS A 194 -12.52 8.94 -5.79
C LYS A 194 -11.74 9.79 -4.79
#